data_AF-A0A1J5QMT0-F1
#
_entry.id   AF-A0A1J5QMT0-F1
#
_cell.length_a   1.000
_cell.length_b   1.000
_cell.length_c   1.000
_cell.angle_alpha   90.00
_cell.angle_beta   90.00
_cell.angle_gamma   90.00
#
_symmetry.space_group_name_H-M   'P 1'
#
loop_
_entity.id
_entity.type
_entity.pdbx_description
1 polymer ?
#
loop_
_entity_poly.entity_id
_entity_poly.type
_entity_poly.pdbx_seq_one_letter_code
_entity_poly.pdbx_strand_id
1 'polypeptide(L)' 'MVGRYYYSHGDSGHGVTTTHLLGKLLAECIQGQAERFDSFAALPALPFPGGHALRVPFSMIGAWYYGLRDKLGV' A
#
# COMPACT_ATOMS: atom_id res chain seq x y z
N MET A 1 -1.85 -15.24 -26.26
CA MET A 1 -0.69 -14.50 -25.71
C MET A 1 -1.03 -14.15 -24.27
N VAL A 2 -0.29 -14.63 -23.27
CA VAL A 2 -0.55 -14.28 -21.86
C VAL A 2 0.12 -12.93 -21.58
N GLY A 3 -0.65 -11.91 -21.23
CA GLY A 3 -0.14 -10.59 -20.87
C GLY A 3 0.51 -10.59 -19.48
N ARG A 4 1.51 -9.72 -19.29
CA ARG A 4 2.09 -9.44 -17.96
C ARG A 4 1.33 -8.28 -17.32
N TYR A 5 0.87 -8.46 -16.09
CA TYR A 5 0.19 -7.43 -15.30
C TYR A 5 1.13 -6.96 -14.19
N TYR A 6 1.29 -5.65 -14.08
CA TYR A 6 2.10 -5.03 -13.04
C TYR A 6 1.23 -4.13 -12.17
N TYR A 7 1.52 -4.12 -10.87
CA TYR A 7 0.76 -3.34 -9.90
C TYR A 7 1.69 -2.61 -8.93
N SER A 8 1.22 -1.49 -8.41
CA SER A 8 1.89 -0.66 -7.41
C SER A 8 0.82 -0.12 -6.46
N HIS A 9 1.05 -0.25 -5.15
CA HIS A 9 0.10 0.10 -4.10
C HIS A 9 0.85 0.50 -2.83
N GLY A 10 0.12 1.00 -1.83
CA GLY A 10 0.66 1.25 -0.48
C GLY A 10 1.13 2.68 -0.25
N ASP A 11 0.73 3.64 -1.08
CA ASP A 11 1.14 5.04 -1.04
C ASP A 11 0.44 5.89 0.06
N SER A 12 0.15 5.30 1.23
CA SER A 12 -0.75 5.75 2.32
C SER A 12 -0.39 7.10 3.01
N GLY A 13 -0.24 8.19 2.24
CA GLY A 13 -0.03 9.56 2.74
C GLY A 13 1.32 10.19 2.39
N HIS A 14 2.29 9.40 1.90
CA HIS A 14 3.58 9.88 1.39
C HIS A 14 3.68 9.76 -0.14
N GLY A 15 2.54 9.73 -0.82
CA GLY A 15 2.42 9.21 -2.17
C GLY A 15 3.10 10.03 -3.27
N VAL A 16 3.38 11.32 -3.09
CA VAL A 16 3.93 12.13 -4.20
C VAL A 16 5.27 11.58 -4.68
N THR A 17 6.26 11.44 -3.79
CA THR A 17 7.57 10.93 -4.19
C THR A 17 7.52 9.44 -4.54
N THR A 18 6.78 8.64 -3.74
CA THR A 18 6.72 7.19 -3.90
C THR A 18 6.06 6.78 -5.22
N THR A 19 4.93 7.40 -5.58
CA THR A 19 4.21 7.08 -6.83
C THR A 19 5.03 7.44 -8.07
N HIS A 20 5.77 8.56 -8.05
CA HIS A 20 6.66 8.92 -9.16
C HIS A 20 7.78 7.89 -9.35
N LEU A 21 8.40 7.46 -8.24
CA LEU A 21 9.42 6.42 -8.28
C LEU A 21 8.85 5.11 -8.81
N LEU A 22 7.74 4.64 -8.24
CA LEU A 22 7.10 3.38 -8.63
C LEU A 22 6.62 3.42 -10.09
N GLY A 23 6.10 4.55 -10.57
CA GLY A 23 5.75 4.76 -11.98
C GLY A 23 6.95 4.62 -12.90
N LYS A 24 8.11 5.18 -12.53
CA LYS A 24 9.37 5.01 -13.28
C LYS A 24 9.81 3.54 -13.30
N LEU A 25 9.77 2.85 -12.16
CA LEU A 25 10.16 1.43 -12.08
C LEU A 25 9.26 0.53 -12.93
N LEU A 26 7.95 0.80 -12.95
CA LEU A 26 7.00 0.10 -13.82
C LEU A 26 7.33 0.34 -15.31
N ALA A 27 7.64 1.58 -15.70
CA ALA A 27 8.02 1.90 -17.07
C ALA A 27 9.34 1.24 -17.50
N GLU A 28 10.33 1.15 -16.60
CA GLU A 28 11.58 0.42 -16.81
C GLU A 28 11.31 -1.08 -17.00
N CYS A 29 10.46 -1.67 -16.14
CA CYS A 29 10.11 -3.08 -16.23
C CYS A 29 9.39 -3.43 -17.55
N ILE A 30 8.47 -2.57 -18.01
CA ILE A 30 7.77 -2.71 -19.30
C ILE A 30 8.77 -2.66 -20.48
N GLN A 31 9.83 -1.85 -20.35
CA GLN A 31 10.92 -1.78 -21.33
C GLN A 31 11.93 -2.94 -21.23
N GLY A 32 11.70 -3.90 -20.33
CA GLY A 32 12.57 -5.07 -20.15
C GLY A 32 13.67 -4.89 -19.10
N GLN A 33 13.67 -3.78 -18.35
CA GLN A 33 14.65 -3.48 -17.29
C GLN A 33 14.01 -3.67 -15.91
N ALA A 34 13.96 -4.91 -15.41
CA ALA A 34 13.19 -5.26 -14.21
C ALA A 34 13.96 -5.17 -12.89
N GLU A 35 15.30 -5.10 -12.89
CA GLU A 35 16.15 -5.26 -11.69
C GLU A 35 15.73 -4.37 -10.49
N ARG A 36 15.44 -3.10 -10.77
CA ARG A 36 15.02 -2.14 -9.74
C ARG A 36 13.58 -2.40 -9.27
N PHE A 37 12.70 -2.84 -10.17
CA PHE A 37 11.35 -3.27 -9.82
C PHE A 37 11.40 -4.53 -8.93
N ASP A 38 12.23 -5.51 -9.28
CA ASP A 38 12.36 -6.78 -8.56
C ASP A 38 12.81 -6.57 -7.11
N SER A 39 13.67 -5.57 -6.87
CA SER A 39 14.09 -5.17 -5.53
C SER A 39 12.91 -4.73 -4.65
N PHE A 40 11.94 -4.01 -5.22
CA PHE A 40 10.72 -3.61 -4.52
C PHE A 40 9.72 -4.77 -4.43
N ALA A 41 9.62 -5.60 -5.47
CA ALA A 41 8.73 -6.75 -5.50
C ALA A 41 9.14 -7.86 -4.50
N ALA A 42 10.42 -7.92 -4.13
CA ALA A 42 10.94 -8.83 -3.12
C ALA A 42 10.53 -8.47 -1.67
N LEU A 43 9.93 -7.29 -1.46
CA LEU A 43 9.48 -6.89 -0.12
C LEU A 43 8.35 -7.82 0.38
N PRO A 44 8.44 -8.33 1.62
CA PRO A 44 7.44 -9.25 2.15
C PRO A 44 6.10 -8.53 2.34
N ALA A 45 5.05 -9.07 1.74
CA ALA A 45 3.67 -8.63 1.98
C ALA A 45 3.17 -9.19 3.32
N LEU A 46 3.41 -8.44 4.40
CA LEU A 46 2.98 -8.86 5.73
C LEU A 46 1.45 -8.79 5.87
N PRO A 47 0.79 -9.86 6.36
CA PRO A 47 -0.63 -9.81 6.63
C PRO A 47 -0.93 -8.83 7.78
N PHE A 48 -2.14 -8.30 7.81
CA PHE A 48 -2.61 -7.53 8.96
C PHE A 48 -2.56 -8.41 10.23
N PRO A 49 -2.15 -7.89 11.39
CA PRO A 49 -2.15 -8.66 12.64
C PRO A 49 -3.53 -9.26 12.93
N GLY A 50 -3.63 -10.59 13.04
CA GLY A 50 -4.90 -11.31 13.17
C GLY A 50 -5.73 -11.42 11.89
N GLY A 51 -5.10 -11.16 10.74
CA GLY A 51 -5.62 -11.42 9.41
C GLY A 51 -6.87 -10.63 9.05
N HIS A 52 -7.71 -11.25 8.21
CA HIS A 52 -8.93 -10.64 7.71
C HIS A 52 -9.94 -10.34 8.83
N ALA A 53 -10.03 -11.22 9.83
CA ALA A 53 -10.97 -11.09 10.95
C ALA A 53 -10.75 -9.81 11.76
N LEU A 54 -9.49 -9.38 11.92
CA LEU A 54 -9.15 -8.21 12.73
C LEU A 54 -8.99 -6.91 11.93
N ARG A 55 -8.81 -6.96 10.60
CA ARG A 55 -8.61 -5.75 9.76
C ARG A 55 -9.75 -4.72 9.91
N VAL A 56 -11.00 -5.17 9.88
CA VAL A 56 -12.18 -4.29 9.98
C VAL A 56 -12.40 -3.80 11.42
N PRO A 57 -12.46 -4.67 12.45
CA PRO A 57 -12.65 -4.23 13.84
C PRO A 57 -11.61 -3.21 14.31
N PHE A 58 -10.33 -3.39 13.98
CA PHE A 58 -9.29 -2.43 14.38
C PHE A 58 -9.48 -1.05 13.75
N SER A 59 -9.89 -1.01 12.48
CA SER A 59 -10.19 0.25 11.79
C SER A 59 -11.38 0.96 12.44
N MET A 60 -12.42 0.20 12.83
CA MET A 60 -13.60 0.72 13.51
C MET A 60 -13.26 1.29 14.89
N ILE A 61 -12.39 0.63 15.67
CA ILE A 61 -11.95 1.14 16.98
C ILE A 61 -11.29 2.51 16.84
N GLY A 62 -10.41 2.69 15.84
CA GLY A 62 -9.81 3.98 15.56
C GLY A 62 -10.86 5.05 15.21
N ALA A 63 -11.79 4.72 14.32
CA ALA A 63 -12.87 5.63 13.95
C ALA A 63 -13.77 6.01 15.14
N TRP A 64 -14.12 5.06 16.01
CA TRP A 64 -14.89 5.31 17.22
C TRP A 64 -14.14 6.17 18.23
N TYR A 65 -12.84 5.93 18.42
CA TYR A 65 -12.01 6.75 19.29
C TYR A 65 -11.98 8.20 18.84
N TYR A 66 -11.70 8.46 17.55
CA TYR A 66 -11.70 9.82 17.01
C TYR A 66 -13.10 10.44 16.99
N GLY A 67 -14.15 9.67 16.71
CA GLY A 67 -15.52 10.15 16.79
C GLY A 67 -15.97 10.49 18.22
N LEU A 68 -15.50 9.75 19.22
CA LEU A 68 -15.75 10.08 20.63
C LEU A 68 -15.01 11.35 21.04
N ARG A 69 -13.74 11.48 20.63
CA ARG A 69 -12.92 12.67 20.86
C ARG A 69 -13.54 13.94 20.27
N ASP A 70 -13.98 13.85 19.03
CA ASP A 70 -14.68 14.94 18.33
C ASP A 70 -15.95 15.38 19.08
N LYS A 71 -16.75 14.42 19.57
CA LYS A 71 -17.95 14.69 20.38
C LYS A 71 -17.64 15.28 21.76
N LEU A 72 -16.49 14.95 22.34
CA LEU A 72 -16.05 15.46 23.64
C LEU A 72 -15.28 16.79 23.52
N GLY A 73 -14.93 17.22 22.30
CA GLY A 73 -14.19 18.46 22.04
C GLY A 73 -12.70 18.40 22.39
N VAL A 74 -12.06 17.22 22.33
CA VAL A 74 -10.64 16.97 22.72
C VAL A 74 -9.80 16.34 21.61
#